data_AF-A0A1S2CDU5-F1
#
_entry.id   AF-A0A1S2CDU5-F1
#
_cell.length_a   1.000
_cell.length_b   1.000
_cell.length_c   1.000
_cell.angle_alpha   90.00
_cell.angle_beta   90.00
_cell.angle_gamma   90.00
#
_symmetry.space_group_name_H-M   'P 1'
#
loop_
_entity.id
_entity.type
_entity.pdbx_description
1 polymer ?
#
loop_
_entity_poly.entity_id
_entity_poly.type
_entity_poly.pdbx_seq_one_letter_code
_entity_poly.pdbx_strand_id
1 'polypeptide(L)'
;MKFPIVTVTLVLAALLFVLWDQTREQTQTVDASRFTNLKENPVKLSTTVDWVVTQVPALCGQANGKAEGDKARCIKQAEARTSTCRRGVYDRFPSIVASDAVFRDVSITLINCLAPSSSS
;
A
#
# COMPACT_ATOMS: atom_id res chain seq x y z
N MET A 1 -44.70 10.59 -11.08
CA MET A 1 -43.50 10.32 -11.90
C MET A 1 -42.61 9.36 -11.13
N LYS A 2 -42.23 8.22 -11.71
CA LYS A 2 -41.40 7.20 -11.02
C LYS A 2 -39.96 7.69 -11.06
N PHE A 3 -39.49 8.27 -9.95
CA PHE A 3 -38.10 8.70 -9.83
C PHE A 3 -37.18 7.51 -10.10
N PRO A 4 -36.17 7.65 -10.97
CA PRO A 4 -35.30 6.55 -11.32
C PRO A 4 -34.31 6.36 -10.17
N ILE A 5 -34.77 5.71 -9.10
CA ILE A 5 -34.02 5.48 -7.86
C ILE A 5 -32.68 4.79 -8.17
N VAL A 6 -32.67 3.88 -9.16
CA VAL A 6 -31.49 3.12 -9.56
C VAL A 6 -30.35 4.01 -10.07
N THR A 7 -30.64 4.99 -10.92
CA THR A 7 -29.59 5.91 -11.42
C THR A 7 -29.08 6.81 -10.33
N VAL A 8 -29.95 7.30 -9.44
CA VAL A 8 -29.53 8.12 -8.30
C VAL A 8 -28.61 7.31 -7.38
N THR A 9 -28.95 6.04 -7.09
CA THR A 9 -28.11 5.18 -6.25
C THR A 9 -26.76 4.86 -6.88
N LEU A 10 -26.70 4.63 -8.20
CA LEU A 10 -25.43 4.37 -8.89
C LEU A 10 -24.53 5.61 -8.93
N VAL A 11 -25.12 6.78 -9.18
CA VAL A 11 -24.37 8.05 -9.15
C VAL A 11 -23.85 8.34 -7.74
N LEU A 12 -24.66 8.11 -6.71
CA LEU A 12 -24.24 8.31 -5.32
C LEU A 12 -23.13 7.34 -4.91
N ALA A 13 -23.21 6.07 -5.33
CA ALA A 13 -22.17 5.08 -5.09
C ALA A 13 -20.86 5.44 -5.81
N ALA A 14 -20.92 5.91 -7.05
CA ALA A 14 -19.77 6.37 -7.81
C ALA A 14 -19.13 7.62 -7.16
N LEU A 15 -19.93 8.56 -6.68
CA LEU A 15 -19.45 9.74 -5.96
C LEU A 15 -18.80 9.37 -4.63
N LEU A 16 -19.37 8.43 -3.88
CA LEU A 16 -18.75 7.91 -2.66
C LEU A 16 -17.44 7.17 -2.95
N PHE A 17 -17.36 6.43 -4.06
CA PHE A 17 -16.12 5.78 -4.50
C PHE A 17 -15.04 6.79 -4.87
N VAL A 18 -15.39 7.83 -5.64
CA VAL A 18 -14.47 8.92 -6.00
C VAL A 18 -14.07 9.73 -4.75
N LEU A 19 -14.99 9.98 -3.83
CA LEU A 19 -14.70 10.68 -2.59
C LEU A 19 -13.79 9.85 -1.68
N TRP A 20 -14.00 8.53 -1.62
CA TRP A 20 -13.14 7.56 -0.93
C TRP A 20 -11.73 7.50 -1.55
N ASP A 21 -11.64 7.54 -2.88
CA ASP A 21 -10.37 7.62 -3.61
C ASP A 21 -9.63 8.93 -3.35
N GLN A 22 -10.36 10.06 -3.28
CA GLN A 22 -9.82 11.39 -2.95
C GLN A 22 -9.44 11.57 -1.47
N THR A 23 -10.13 10.88 -0.54
CA THR A 23 -9.81 10.92 0.90
C THR A 23 -8.68 9.98 1.29
N ARG A 24 -8.19 9.12 0.39
CA ARG A 24 -6.84 8.59 0.53
C ARG A 24 -5.87 9.75 0.37
N GLU A 25 -5.36 10.24 1.49
CA GLU A 25 -4.32 11.26 1.55
C GLU A 25 -3.26 10.97 0.48
N GLN A 26 -3.10 11.87 -0.49
CA GLN A 26 -1.90 11.95 -1.30
C GLN A 26 -0.75 12.35 -0.37
N THR A 27 -0.30 11.40 0.44
CA THR A 27 0.93 11.50 1.20
C THR A 27 2.01 11.66 0.15
N GLN A 28 2.62 12.86 0.10
CA GLN A 28 3.73 13.26 -0.77
C GLN A 28 4.33 12.07 -1.51
N THR A 29 4.08 11.95 -2.81
CA THR A 29 4.54 10.83 -3.63
C THR A 29 6.04 10.71 -3.47
N VAL A 30 6.50 9.81 -2.59
CA VAL A 30 7.93 9.58 -2.40
C VAL A 30 8.42 8.98 -3.71
N ASP A 31 9.18 9.77 -4.45
CA ASP A 31 9.73 9.38 -5.74
C ASP A 31 10.67 8.19 -5.53
N ALA A 32 10.54 7.13 -6.35
CA ALA A 32 11.41 5.97 -6.30
C ALA A 32 12.90 6.34 -6.46
N SER A 33 13.18 7.48 -7.10
CA SER A 33 14.50 8.09 -7.22
C SER A 33 15.17 8.35 -5.86
N ARG A 34 14.38 8.51 -4.78
CA ARG A 34 14.89 8.68 -3.40
C ARG A 34 15.58 7.44 -2.85
N PHE A 35 15.35 6.27 -3.45
CA PHE A 35 15.99 5.01 -3.06
C PHE A 35 17.15 4.66 -4.00
N THR A 36 17.62 5.60 -4.82
CA THR A 36 18.85 5.43 -5.62
C THR A 36 20.06 5.90 -4.82
N ASN A 37 21.14 5.11 -4.86
CA ASN A 37 22.39 5.41 -4.18
C ASN A 37 22.21 5.71 -2.67
N LEU A 38 21.59 4.76 -1.95
CA LEU A 38 21.29 4.84 -0.51
C LEU A 38 22.53 5.01 0.36
N LYS A 39 23.72 4.68 -0.16
CA LYS A 39 24.99 4.88 0.51
C LYS A 39 25.34 6.36 0.66
N GLU A 40 25.04 7.17 -0.36
CA GLU A 40 25.26 8.62 -0.35
C GLU A 40 24.04 9.38 0.16
N ASN A 41 22.83 8.83 -0.03
CA ASN A 41 21.57 9.44 0.37
C ASN A 41 20.74 8.49 1.25
N PRO A 42 21.12 8.30 2.53
CA PRO A 42 20.40 7.41 3.42
C PRO A 42 18.99 7.94 3.71
N VAL A 43 18.02 7.02 3.76
CA VAL A 43 16.60 7.34 3.96
C VAL A 43 16.12 6.83 5.31
N LYS A 44 15.17 7.53 5.94
CA LYS A 44 14.53 7.04 7.16
C LYS A 44 13.73 5.79 6.88
N LEU A 45 13.82 4.80 7.78
CA LEU A 45 13.02 3.58 7.70
C LEU A 45 11.53 3.88 7.64
N SER A 46 11.06 4.90 8.36
CA SER A 46 9.66 5.34 8.31
C SER A 46 9.23 5.73 6.90
N THR A 47 10.06 6.49 6.19
CA THR A 47 9.79 6.92 4.80
C THR A 47 9.77 5.75 3.83
N THR A 48 10.68 4.78 4.00
CA THR A 48 10.65 3.53 3.22
C THR A 48 9.36 2.75 3.47
N VAL A 49 8.98 2.58 4.73
CA VAL A 49 7.77 1.84 5.11
C VAL A 49 6.52 2.52 4.59
N ASP A 50 6.41 3.84 4.76
CA ASP A 50 5.28 4.63 4.24
C ASP A 50 5.16 4.49 2.72
N TRP A 51 6.28 4.57 2.00
CA TRP A 51 6.30 4.37 0.55
C TRP A 51 5.86 2.96 0.12
N VAL A 52 6.33 1.90 0.79
CA VAL A 52 5.89 0.53 0.44
C VAL A 52 4.39 0.34 0.72
N VAL A 53 3.87 0.96 1.78
CA VAL A 53 2.43 0.89 2.11
C VAL A 53 1.58 1.57 1.02
N THR A 54 2.03 2.66 0.39
CA THR A 54 1.29 3.26 -0.73
C THR A 54 1.24 2.35 -1.96
N GLN A 55 2.18 1.42 -2.10
CA GLN A 55 2.21 0.45 -3.20
C GLN A 55 1.26 -0.74 -3.02
N VAL A 56 0.62 -0.91 -1.85
CA VAL A 56 -0.29 -2.01 -1.54
C VAL A 56 -1.33 -2.29 -2.65
N PRO A 57 -2.01 -1.31 -3.26
CA PRO A 57 -2.97 -1.58 -4.32
C PRO A 57 -2.36 -2.22 -5.57
N ALA A 58 -1.13 -1.82 -5.92
CA ALA A 58 -0.38 -2.40 -7.03
C ALA A 58 0.10 -3.81 -6.68
N LEU A 59 0.61 -4.01 -5.47
CA LEU A 59 1.05 -5.31 -4.95
C LEU A 59 -0.10 -6.32 -4.91
N CYS A 60 -1.27 -5.92 -4.38
CA CYS A 60 -2.47 -6.76 -4.35
C CYS A 60 -2.99 -7.10 -5.75
N GLY A 61 -2.84 -6.19 -6.72
CA GLY A 61 -3.20 -6.43 -8.12
C GLY A 61 -2.27 -7.45 -8.81
N GLN A 62 -0.99 -7.48 -8.44
CA GLN A 62 -0.03 -8.47 -8.94
C GLN A 62 -0.20 -9.84 -8.27
N ALA A 63 -0.51 -9.87 -6.95
CA ALA A 63 -0.53 -11.09 -6.17
C ALA A 63 -1.80 -11.95 -6.34
N ASN A 64 -2.99 -11.36 -6.56
CA ASN A 64 -4.26 -12.10 -6.54
C ASN A 64 -4.97 -12.21 -7.90
N GLY A 65 -4.30 -11.85 -9.00
CA GLY A 65 -4.89 -11.89 -10.33
C GLY A 65 -6.01 -10.84 -10.54
N LYS A 66 -6.53 -10.79 -11.77
CA LYS A 66 -7.39 -9.70 -12.29
C LYS A 66 -8.80 -9.62 -11.68
N ALA A 67 -9.15 -10.48 -10.74
CA ALA A 67 -10.47 -10.46 -10.11
C ALA A 67 -10.58 -9.29 -9.13
N GLU A 68 -11.44 -8.33 -9.45
CA GLU A 68 -11.58 -7.08 -8.71
C GLU A 68 -12.00 -7.28 -7.24
N GLY A 69 -12.76 -8.35 -6.97
CA GLY A 69 -13.14 -8.77 -5.61
C GLY A 69 -11.98 -9.27 -4.75
N ASP A 70 -11.01 -9.96 -5.35
CA ASP A 70 -9.84 -10.50 -4.63
C ASP A 70 -8.82 -9.39 -4.35
N LYS A 71 -8.66 -8.45 -5.30
CA LYS A 71 -7.88 -7.23 -5.08
C LYS A 71 -8.44 -6.40 -3.93
N ALA A 72 -9.76 -6.15 -3.91
CA ALA A 72 -10.40 -5.38 -2.84
C ALA A 72 -10.24 -6.06 -1.46
N ARG A 73 -10.37 -7.39 -1.42
CA ARG A 73 -10.15 -8.19 -0.20
C ARG A 73 -8.70 -8.10 0.28
N CYS A 74 -7.72 -8.22 -0.61
CA CYS A 74 -6.31 -8.07 -0.29
C CYS A 74 -6.00 -6.68 0.28
N ILE A 75 -6.51 -5.61 -0.34
CA ILE A 75 -6.30 -4.24 0.14
C ILE A 75 -6.86 -4.08 1.55
N LYS A 76 -8.09 -4.53 1.81
CA LYS A 76 -8.70 -4.48 3.15
C LYS A 76 -7.89 -5.24 4.20
N GLN A 77 -7.38 -6.43 3.84
CA GLN A 77 -6.55 -7.23 4.74
C GLN A 77 -5.18 -6.56 4.99
N ALA A 78 -4.57 -5.98 3.96
CA ALA A 78 -3.31 -5.27 4.06
C ALA A 78 -3.43 -4.02 4.96
N GLU A 79 -4.51 -3.24 4.80
CA GLU A 79 -4.82 -2.10 5.68
C GLU A 79 -4.95 -2.54 7.14
N ALA A 80 -5.70 -3.61 7.41
CA ALA A 80 -5.85 -4.16 8.76
C ALA A 80 -4.53 -4.64 9.38
N ARG A 81 -3.59 -5.13 8.56
CA ARG A 81 -2.26 -5.60 9.01
C ARG A 81 -1.21 -4.50 9.07
N THR A 82 -1.47 -3.32 8.49
CA THR A 82 -0.46 -2.28 8.29
C THR A 82 0.23 -1.85 9.58
N SER A 83 -0.52 -1.68 10.67
CA SER A 83 0.05 -1.31 11.98
C SER A 83 0.99 -2.39 12.53
N THR A 84 0.57 -3.66 12.47
CA THR A 84 1.38 -4.81 12.90
C THR A 84 2.63 -4.99 12.04
N CYS A 85 2.49 -4.92 10.71
CA CYS A 85 3.60 -5.05 9.78
C CYS A 85 4.62 -3.91 9.95
N ARG A 86 4.14 -2.67 10.10
CA ARG A 86 4.98 -1.50 10.36
C ARG A 86 5.80 -1.68 11.63
N ARG A 87 5.15 -2.13 12.71
CA ARG A 87 5.81 -2.39 13.99
C ARG A 87 6.88 -3.48 13.86
N GLY A 88 6.54 -4.61 13.22
CA GLY A 88 7.47 -5.71 13.01
C GLY A 88 8.71 -5.32 12.19
N VAL A 89 8.57 -4.41 11.22
CA VAL A 89 9.70 -3.85 10.48
C VAL A 89 10.53 -2.90 11.34
N TYR A 90 9.90 -1.99 12.08
CA TYR A 90 10.63 -1.05 12.96
C TYR A 90 11.41 -1.76 14.08
N ASP A 91 10.92 -2.89 14.56
CA ASP A 91 11.59 -3.68 15.61
C ASP A 91 12.78 -4.49 15.05
N ARG A 92 12.78 -4.82 13.74
CA ARG A 92 13.77 -5.70 13.11
C ARG A 92 14.88 -4.96 12.36
N PHE A 93 14.59 -3.76 11.85
CA PHE A 93 15.48 -3.04 10.93
C PHE A 93 16.06 -1.76 11.54
N PRO A 94 17.23 -1.31 11.06
CA PRO A 94 17.81 -0.04 11.51
C PRO A 94 16.91 1.14 11.12
N SER A 95 16.87 2.18 11.97
CA SER A 95 16.06 3.40 11.76
C SER A 95 16.45 4.17 10.49
N ILE A 96 17.67 3.94 9.97
CA ILE A 96 18.20 4.51 8.74
C ILE A 96 18.53 3.39 7.76
N VAL A 97 18.00 3.52 6.56
CA VAL A 97 18.24 2.64 5.42
C VAL A 97 19.33 3.28 4.57
N ALA A 98 20.56 2.80 4.71
CA ALA A 98 21.75 3.34 4.04
C ALA A 98 22.34 2.40 2.96
N SER A 99 21.64 1.32 2.62
CA SER A 99 22.09 0.37 1.59
C SER A 99 20.93 -0.29 0.87
N ASP A 100 21.17 -0.64 -0.38
CA ASP A 100 20.20 -1.33 -1.24
C ASP A 100 19.82 -2.71 -0.66
N ALA A 101 20.76 -3.38 0.01
CA ALA A 101 20.52 -4.65 0.66
C ALA A 101 19.49 -4.51 1.81
N VAL A 102 19.65 -3.49 2.66
CA VAL A 102 18.70 -3.22 3.75
C VAL A 102 17.35 -2.78 3.19
N PHE A 103 17.33 -1.89 2.20
CA PHE A 103 16.09 -1.47 1.54
C PHE A 103 15.32 -2.64 0.94
N ARG A 104 16.02 -3.55 0.26
CA ARG A 104 15.44 -4.75 -0.32
C ARG A 104 14.85 -5.67 0.76
N ASP A 105 15.57 -5.90 1.84
CA ASP A 105 15.12 -6.80 2.92
C ASP A 105 13.91 -6.21 3.69
N VAL A 106 13.93 -4.90 3.95
CA VAL A 106 12.78 -4.15 4.49
C VAL A 106 11.58 -4.31 3.57
N SER A 107 11.77 -4.06 2.27
CA SER A 107 10.69 -4.10 1.28
C SER A 107 10.08 -5.50 1.18
N ILE A 108 10.90 -6.55 1.08
CA ILE A 108 10.44 -7.94 1.01
C ILE A 108 9.67 -8.31 2.27
N THR A 109 10.22 -7.99 3.45
CA THR A 109 9.57 -8.29 4.74
C THR A 109 8.20 -7.61 4.83
N LEU A 110 8.13 -6.35 4.43
CA LEU A 110 6.91 -5.56 4.50
C LEU A 110 5.86 -6.04 3.47
N ILE A 111 6.29 -6.31 2.23
CA ILE A 111 5.41 -6.83 1.17
C ILE A 111 4.82 -8.19 1.59
N ASN A 112 5.65 -9.11 2.09
CA ASN A 112 5.19 -10.42 2.55
C ASN A 112 4.19 -10.33 3.72
N CYS A 113 4.34 -9.33 4.57
CA CYS A 113 3.42 -9.11 5.68
C CYS A 113 2.09 -8.48 5.21
N LEU A 114 2.15 -7.49 4.32
CA LEU A 114 0.98 -6.74 3.84
C LEU A 114 0.14 -7.54 2.84
N ALA A 115 0.78 -8.16 1.85
CA ALA A 115 0.13 -8.88 0.76
C ALA A 115 0.79 -10.25 0.59
N PRO A 116 0.66 -11.17 1.56
CA PRO A 116 1.13 -12.53 1.38
C PRO A 116 0.42 -13.14 0.18
N SER A 117 1.19 -13.75 -0.71
CA SER A 117 0.66 -14.59 -1.77
C SER A 117 -0.25 -15.64 -1.15
N SER A 118 -1.47 -15.77 -1.66
CA SER A 118 -2.46 -16.77 -1.29
C SER A 118 -2.01 -18.16 -1.76
N SER A 119 -0.91 -18.67 -1.21
CA SER A 119 -0.54 -20.08 -1.31
C SER A 119 -0.93 -20.77 0.01
N SER A 120 -2.20 -21.14 0.11
CA SER A 120 -2.70 -22.25 0.93
C SER A 120 -3.98 -22.77 0.30
#